data_AF-A0A2M7KHR1-F1
#
_entry.id   AF-A0A2M7KHR1-F1
#
_cell.length_a   1.000
_cell.length_b   1.000
_cell.length_c   1.000
_cell.angle_alpha   90.00
_cell.angle_beta   90.00
_cell.angle_gamma   90.00
#
_symmetry.space_group_name_H-M   'P 1'
#
loop_
_entity.id
_entity.type
_entity.pdbx_description
1 polymer ?
#
loop_
_entity_poly.entity_id
_entity_poly.type
_entity_poly.pdbx_seq_one_letter_code
_entity_poly.pdbx_strand_id
1 'polypeptide(L)'
;MTWITKLAEVIAAQCREHGPGSVVVVDFLSRDECAALLPRLKRSLGKEWGVHLVGDPAKTAGALGADQAVDLREDLSRRTCFLVLPEEAGAGLQGVFDVAHRIDERDSLLRVRAALQRELREQSRELEAYTREACRTIQTTGAHWKRTDLFLRREVEYLEAVCSAPSLATAGRELHRLGLVPDGDPKSERLAENAKVLQDLLRTKKNRIATAAERVGRLKLTDPFVCKGLIAYLRDKPLQSLDQWLPGLRDQGLTFDRWTRESHLTEITGIELIPLRQPNRKPYKWTGLNQDEGGDLYFSLHKESQIDQFEIRWKSVPAALLKGAVEYRISLVPVPDGEPVLEDFVAHKAVKTGQQKWQIDRERLAELGEELTVFVRLSVIGREDEGEGAIQPEETEQFLLTAATVPEGAASGSAARQTRSLWDARLELALADRDSDPWYAIAKPKANCVELHLGTQTRKLLLPEVLAKLEERLLQRDVFDSAYEATVQADGSASQPEAAVLTALTADRWAGFARARRSLFSKLQKAAQALSTEEVKHPLVVEALDLTQHQEAIWDLARNYATALKDAAAGCASEDETVRAEAREA
;
A
#
# COMPACT_ATOMS: atom_id res chain seq x y z
N MET A 1 -25.20 -3.42 -29.69
CA MET A 1 -24.01 -3.75 -28.90
C MET A 1 -23.08 -4.65 -29.73
N THR A 2 -22.13 -4.03 -30.43
CA THR A 2 -21.05 -4.69 -31.17
C THR A 2 -20.06 -5.37 -30.23
N TRP A 3 -19.90 -4.91 -28.98
CA TRP A 3 -18.99 -5.55 -28.02
C TRP A 3 -19.48 -6.93 -27.57
N ILE A 4 -20.79 -7.11 -27.34
CA ILE A 4 -21.38 -8.43 -27.03
C ILE A 4 -21.19 -9.41 -28.19
N THR A 5 -21.21 -8.93 -29.43
CA THR A 5 -20.91 -9.76 -30.60
C THR A 5 -19.45 -10.24 -30.57
N LYS A 6 -18.49 -9.34 -30.30
CA LYS A 6 -17.08 -9.70 -30.15
C LYS A 6 -16.85 -10.61 -28.95
N LEU A 7 -17.55 -10.38 -27.85
CA LEU A 7 -17.50 -11.27 -26.67
C LEU A 7 -17.98 -12.67 -27.03
N ALA A 8 -19.06 -12.80 -27.80
CA ALA A 8 -19.52 -14.11 -28.27
C ALA A 8 -18.48 -14.82 -29.14
N GLU A 9 -17.75 -14.09 -29.99
CA GLU A 9 -16.67 -14.64 -30.81
C GLU A 9 -15.48 -15.10 -29.95
N VAL A 10 -15.09 -14.30 -28.94
CA VAL A 10 -14.02 -14.62 -27.99
C VAL A 10 -14.36 -15.86 -27.16
N ILE A 11 -15.55 -15.88 -26.56
CA ILE A 11 -16.02 -17.03 -25.77
C ILE A 11 -16.14 -18.26 -26.65
N ALA A 12 -16.65 -18.11 -27.88
CA ALA A 12 -16.73 -19.24 -28.81
C ALA A 12 -15.36 -19.79 -29.20
N ALA A 13 -14.35 -18.92 -29.37
CA ALA A 13 -12.98 -19.35 -29.63
C ALA A 13 -12.42 -20.14 -28.44
N GLN A 14 -12.57 -19.63 -27.21
CA GLN A 14 -12.13 -20.32 -25.98
C GLN A 14 -12.85 -21.66 -25.80
N CYS A 15 -14.18 -21.71 -26.00
CA CYS A 15 -14.94 -22.96 -25.92
C CYS A 15 -14.37 -24.03 -26.88
N ARG A 16 -14.01 -23.67 -28.12
CA ARG A 16 -13.49 -24.62 -29.12
C ARG A 16 -12.11 -25.20 -28.78
N GLU A 17 -11.38 -24.61 -27.84
CA GLU A 17 -10.12 -25.17 -27.33
C GLU A 17 -10.36 -26.44 -26.50
N HIS A 18 -11.61 -26.69 -26.07
CA HIS A 18 -11.99 -27.83 -25.25
C HIS A 18 -12.60 -28.99 -26.07
N GLY A 19 -12.32 -30.22 -25.63
CA GLY A 19 -12.71 -31.46 -26.29
C GLY A 19 -14.19 -31.87 -26.11
N PRO A 20 -14.58 -33.04 -26.62
CA PRO A 20 -15.90 -33.63 -26.36
C PRO A 20 -16.17 -33.83 -24.86
N GLY A 21 -17.43 -33.67 -24.44
CA GLY A 21 -17.84 -33.79 -23.03
C GLY A 21 -17.42 -32.63 -22.13
N SER A 22 -16.79 -31.58 -22.67
CA SER A 22 -16.40 -30.41 -21.90
C SER A 22 -17.59 -29.53 -21.54
N VAL A 23 -17.55 -29.03 -20.31
CA VAL A 23 -18.49 -28.05 -19.78
C VAL A 23 -17.74 -26.73 -19.60
N VAL A 24 -18.31 -25.64 -20.13
CA VAL A 24 -17.76 -24.29 -20.03
C VAL A 24 -18.76 -23.40 -19.31
N VAL A 25 -18.30 -22.55 -18.40
CA VAL A 25 -19.15 -21.64 -17.63
C VAL A 25 -18.71 -20.18 -17.82
N VAL A 26 -19.69 -19.31 -18.02
CA VAL A 26 -19.55 -17.85 -18.06
C VAL A 26 -20.49 -17.28 -17.00
N ASP A 27 -19.95 -16.62 -15.97
CA ASP A 27 -20.69 -16.23 -14.77
C ASP A 27 -20.49 -14.77 -14.33
N PHE A 28 -19.93 -13.94 -15.20
CA PHE A 28 -19.61 -12.53 -14.92
C PHE A 28 -20.56 -11.53 -15.63
N LEU A 29 -21.62 -12.02 -16.27
CA LEU A 29 -22.53 -11.21 -17.08
C LEU A 29 -23.85 -10.95 -16.36
N SER A 30 -24.39 -9.75 -16.55
CA SER A 30 -25.75 -9.41 -16.11
C SER A 30 -26.81 -10.16 -16.92
N ARG A 31 -28.06 -10.14 -16.43
CA ARG A 31 -29.21 -10.75 -17.11
C ARG A 31 -29.36 -10.26 -18.56
N ASP A 32 -29.27 -8.94 -18.75
CA ASP A 32 -29.47 -8.32 -20.06
C ASP A 32 -28.34 -8.70 -21.04
N GLU A 33 -27.11 -8.80 -20.53
CA GLU A 33 -25.96 -9.24 -21.31
C GLU A 33 -26.05 -10.70 -21.70
N CYS A 34 -26.42 -11.58 -20.76
CA CYS A 34 -26.69 -12.98 -21.04
C CYS A 34 -27.78 -13.15 -22.11
N ALA A 35 -28.88 -12.41 -22.00
CA ALA A 35 -29.96 -12.43 -22.98
C ALA A 35 -29.48 -11.97 -24.37
N ALA A 36 -28.63 -10.95 -24.44
CA ALA A 36 -28.05 -10.49 -25.69
C ALA A 36 -26.97 -11.44 -26.24
N LEU A 37 -26.18 -12.08 -25.37
CA LEU A 37 -25.07 -12.97 -25.75
C LEU A 37 -25.58 -14.33 -26.24
N LEU A 38 -26.58 -14.92 -25.58
CA LEU A 38 -27.09 -16.26 -25.82
C LEU A 38 -27.36 -16.59 -27.31
N PRO A 39 -28.14 -15.79 -28.08
CA PRO A 39 -28.40 -16.09 -29.49
C PRO A 39 -27.16 -15.96 -30.37
N ARG A 40 -26.22 -15.07 -30.02
CA ARG A 40 -24.97 -14.87 -30.76
C ARG A 40 -24.02 -16.04 -30.52
N LEU A 41 -23.89 -16.46 -29.26
CA LEU A 41 -23.05 -17.57 -28.86
C LEU A 41 -23.55 -18.90 -29.45
N LYS A 42 -24.87 -19.15 -29.45
CA LYS A 42 -25.49 -20.29 -30.15
C LYS A 42 -25.13 -20.32 -31.64
N ARG A 43 -25.17 -19.16 -32.30
CA ARG A 43 -24.81 -19.05 -33.72
C ARG A 43 -23.32 -19.33 -33.94
N SER A 44 -22.46 -18.77 -33.08
CA SER A 44 -21.00 -18.94 -33.20
C SER A 44 -20.55 -20.38 -32.92
N LEU A 45 -21.11 -21.05 -31.92
CA LEU A 45 -20.73 -22.41 -31.55
C LEU A 45 -21.42 -23.50 -32.38
N GLY A 46 -22.54 -23.19 -33.04
CA GLY A 46 -23.28 -24.14 -33.87
C GLY A 46 -23.99 -25.23 -33.06
N LYS A 47 -24.30 -26.36 -33.71
CA LYS A 47 -25.08 -27.46 -33.11
C LYS A 47 -24.27 -28.41 -32.22
N GLU A 48 -22.94 -28.32 -32.28
CA GLU A 48 -22.03 -29.17 -31.51
C GLU A 48 -22.00 -28.79 -30.03
N TRP A 49 -22.48 -27.59 -29.69
CA TRP A 49 -22.57 -27.06 -28.34
C TRP A 49 -24.01 -26.83 -27.91
N GLY A 50 -24.38 -27.36 -26.75
CA GLY A 50 -25.55 -26.91 -26.01
C GLY A 50 -25.23 -25.61 -25.29
N VAL A 51 -25.82 -24.48 -25.70
CA VAL A 51 -25.65 -23.20 -24.99
C VAL A 51 -26.92 -22.88 -24.21
N HIS A 52 -26.79 -22.79 -22.90
CA HIS A 52 -27.93 -22.67 -21.99
C HIS A 52 -27.74 -21.51 -21.00
N LEU A 53 -28.84 -20.83 -20.70
CA LEU A 53 -28.90 -19.85 -19.63
C LEU A 53 -29.27 -20.58 -18.34
N VAL A 54 -28.56 -20.30 -17.25
CA VAL A 54 -28.75 -20.93 -15.94
C VAL A 54 -29.06 -19.83 -14.92
N GLY A 55 -30.13 -20.02 -14.16
CA GLY A 55 -30.65 -19.04 -13.21
C GLY A 55 -31.92 -19.56 -12.56
N ASP A 56 -32.78 -18.65 -12.11
CA ASP A 56 -34.07 -19.01 -11.51
C ASP A 56 -35.14 -19.02 -12.61
N PRO A 57 -35.71 -20.18 -12.98
CA PRO A 57 -36.73 -20.27 -14.03
C PRO A 57 -38.00 -19.46 -13.73
N ALA A 58 -38.27 -19.16 -12.44
CA ALA A 58 -39.41 -18.33 -12.05
C ALA A 58 -39.16 -16.84 -12.30
N LYS A 59 -37.89 -16.40 -12.34
CA LYS A 59 -37.50 -15.00 -12.56
C LYS A 59 -37.06 -14.72 -13.99
N THR A 60 -36.47 -15.71 -14.66
CA THR A 60 -35.87 -15.56 -15.98
C THR A 60 -36.41 -16.62 -16.94
N ALA A 61 -37.21 -16.19 -17.89
CA ALA A 61 -37.85 -17.08 -18.87
C ALA A 61 -36.80 -17.84 -19.70
N GLY A 62 -36.92 -19.16 -19.73
CA GLY A 62 -36.00 -20.04 -20.47
C GLY A 62 -34.65 -20.27 -19.78
N ALA A 63 -34.46 -19.79 -18.55
CA ALA A 63 -33.34 -20.20 -17.72
C ALA A 63 -33.57 -21.63 -17.19
N LEU A 64 -32.48 -22.39 -17.10
CA LEU A 64 -32.45 -23.70 -16.46
C LEU A 64 -32.17 -23.53 -14.97
N GLY A 65 -32.87 -24.34 -14.16
CA GLY A 65 -32.54 -24.48 -12.74
C GLY A 65 -31.25 -25.26 -12.53
N ALA A 66 -30.76 -25.28 -11.29
CA ALA A 66 -29.53 -25.97 -10.93
C ALA A 66 -29.57 -27.48 -11.26
N ASP A 67 -30.65 -28.16 -10.90
CA ASP A 67 -30.81 -29.61 -11.14
C ASP A 67 -30.74 -29.94 -12.64
N GLN A 68 -31.41 -29.14 -13.48
CA GLN A 68 -31.39 -29.32 -14.93
C GLN A 68 -30.00 -29.06 -15.54
N ALA A 69 -29.24 -28.12 -14.98
CA ALA A 69 -27.87 -27.86 -15.41
C ALA A 69 -26.94 -29.02 -15.03
N VAL A 70 -27.15 -29.66 -13.87
CA VAL A 70 -26.43 -30.88 -13.46
C VAL A 70 -26.76 -32.05 -14.38
N ASP A 71 -28.04 -32.28 -14.70
CA ASP A 71 -28.45 -33.33 -15.62
C ASP A 71 -27.77 -33.19 -17.00
N LEU A 72 -27.73 -31.96 -17.53
CA LEU A 72 -27.08 -31.66 -18.81
C LEU A 72 -25.55 -31.74 -18.75
N ARG A 73 -24.95 -31.56 -17.57
CA ARG A 73 -23.51 -31.74 -17.34
C ARG A 73 -23.13 -33.21 -17.40
N GLU A 74 -24.00 -34.10 -16.93
CA GLU A 74 -23.77 -35.55 -16.94
C GLU A 74 -23.92 -36.16 -18.34
N ASP A 75 -24.57 -35.47 -19.28
CA ASP A 75 -24.61 -35.86 -20.67
C ASP A 75 -23.29 -35.55 -21.40
N LEU A 76 -22.33 -36.47 -21.26
CA LEU A 76 -21.01 -36.40 -21.90
C LEU A 76 -21.06 -36.49 -23.45
N SER A 77 -22.23 -36.76 -24.04
CA SER A 77 -22.38 -36.85 -25.50
C SER A 77 -22.33 -35.48 -26.19
N ARG A 78 -22.51 -34.40 -25.44
CA ARG A 78 -22.53 -33.02 -25.95
C ARG A 78 -21.58 -32.12 -25.19
N ARG A 79 -21.04 -31.12 -25.89
CA ARG A 79 -20.29 -30.03 -25.24
C ARG A 79 -21.31 -29.00 -24.76
N THR A 80 -21.13 -28.48 -23.56
CA THR A 80 -22.13 -27.62 -22.94
C THR A 80 -21.49 -26.32 -22.47
N CYS A 81 -22.12 -25.20 -22.82
CA CYS A 81 -21.75 -23.87 -22.36
C CYS A 81 -22.91 -23.29 -21.55
N PHE A 82 -22.65 -23.00 -20.26
CA PHE A 82 -23.60 -22.37 -19.36
C PHE A 82 -23.29 -20.89 -19.21
N LEU A 83 -24.28 -20.05 -19.50
CA LEU A 83 -24.31 -18.65 -19.09
C LEU A 83 -25.02 -18.60 -17.74
N VAL A 84 -24.29 -18.41 -16.66
CA VAL A 84 -24.80 -18.43 -15.29
C VAL A 84 -25.13 -17.01 -14.85
N LEU A 85 -26.33 -16.80 -14.32
CA LEU A 85 -26.73 -15.57 -13.66
C LEU A 85 -26.39 -15.67 -12.17
N PRO A 86 -25.25 -15.12 -11.70
CA PRO A 86 -24.77 -15.35 -10.33
C PRO A 86 -25.75 -14.87 -9.25
N GLU A 87 -26.57 -13.85 -9.52
CA GLU A 87 -27.58 -13.35 -8.59
C GLU A 87 -28.84 -14.25 -8.49
N GLU A 88 -29.02 -15.18 -9.41
CA GLU A 88 -30.18 -16.08 -9.50
C GLU A 88 -29.81 -17.56 -9.34
N ALA A 89 -28.53 -17.88 -9.51
CA ALA A 89 -27.93 -19.18 -9.34
C ALA A 89 -28.12 -19.68 -7.88
N GLY A 90 -29.00 -20.67 -7.69
CA GLY A 90 -29.22 -21.30 -6.38
C GLY A 90 -28.05 -22.18 -5.92
N ALA A 91 -28.10 -22.63 -4.65
CA ALA A 91 -27.03 -23.38 -3.97
C ALA A 91 -26.64 -24.74 -4.61
N GLY A 92 -27.34 -25.20 -5.65
CA GLY A 92 -27.12 -26.51 -6.29
C GLY A 92 -26.09 -26.52 -7.44
N LEU A 93 -25.51 -25.37 -7.82
CA LEU A 93 -24.61 -25.29 -8.98
C LEU A 93 -23.16 -25.70 -8.70
N GLN A 94 -22.81 -26.01 -7.45
CA GLN A 94 -21.44 -26.38 -7.08
C GLN A 94 -20.90 -27.53 -7.96
N GLY A 95 -21.71 -28.57 -8.18
CA GLY A 95 -21.31 -29.68 -9.05
C GLY A 95 -21.01 -29.26 -10.50
N VAL A 96 -21.67 -28.22 -11.02
CA VAL A 96 -21.35 -27.69 -12.35
C VAL A 96 -19.99 -26.99 -12.32
N PHE A 97 -19.74 -26.15 -11.32
CA PHE A 97 -18.48 -25.42 -11.18
C PHE A 97 -17.26 -26.33 -10.93
N ASP A 98 -17.44 -27.46 -10.22
CA ASP A 98 -16.34 -28.37 -9.88
C ASP A 98 -15.68 -29.03 -11.11
N VAL A 99 -16.42 -29.16 -12.22
CA VAL A 99 -15.94 -29.82 -13.45
C VAL A 99 -15.88 -28.89 -14.66
N ALA A 100 -16.44 -27.68 -14.55
CA ALA A 100 -16.50 -26.75 -15.65
C ALA A 100 -15.19 -25.97 -15.83
N HIS A 101 -14.85 -25.71 -17.09
CA HIS A 101 -13.89 -24.69 -17.44
C HIS A 101 -14.55 -23.33 -17.35
N ARG A 102 -14.15 -22.54 -16.35
CA ARG A 102 -14.65 -21.18 -16.17
C ARG A 102 -13.92 -20.23 -17.12
N ILE A 103 -14.69 -19.46 -17.88
CA ILE A 103 -14.15 -18.38 -18.71
C ILE A 103 -13.81 -17.20 -17.79
N ASP A 104 -12.56 -16.75 -17.87
CA ASP A 104 -12.09 -15.58 -17.14
C ASP A 104 -12.62 -14.30 -17.78
N GLU A 105 -13.25 -13.44 -16.97
CA GLU A 105 -13.80 -12.15 -17.42
C GLU A 105 -12.70 -11.26 -18.00
N ARG A 106 -11.58 -11.17 -17.28
CA ARG A 106 -10.48 -10.27 -17.61
C ARG A 106 -9.82 -10.65 -18.94
N ASP A 107 -9.46 -11.92 -19.15
CA ASP A 107 -8.92 -12.40 -20.43
C ASP A 107 -9.89 -12.14 -21.59
N SER A 108 -11.18 -12.42 -21.36
CA SER A 108 -12.22 -12.19 -22.37
C SER A 108 -12.33 -10.72 -22.76
N LEU A 109 -12.38 -9.81 -21.79
CA LEU A 109 -12.45 -8.38 -22.03
C LEU A 109 -11.16 -7.83 -22.64
N LEU A 110 -9.98 -8.34 -22.27
CA LEU A 110 -8.70 -7.97 -22.91
C LEU A 110 -8.70 -8.33 -24.41
N ARG A 111 -9.22 -9.50 -24.76
CA ARG A 111 -9.36 -9.93 -26.17
C ARG A 111 -10.38 -9.09 -26.93
N VAL A 112 -11.52 -8.77 -26.32
CA VAL A 112 -12.52 -7.86 -26.91
C VAL A 112 -11.93 -6.47 -27.13
N ARG A 113 -11.22 -5.92 -26.14
CA ARG A 113 -10.51 -4.63 -26.25
C ARG A 113 -9.53 -4.64 -27.42
N ALA A 114 -8.71 -5.67 -27.55
CA ALA A 114 -7.76 -5.81 -28.65
C ALA A 114 -8.46 -5.89 -30.02
N ALA A 115 -9.60 -6.57 -30.10
CA ALA A 115 -10.40 -6.66 -31.33
C ALA A 115 -11.03 -5.31 -31.71
N LEU A 116 -11.50 -4.52 -30.73
CA LEU A 116 -12.03 -3.17 -30.96
C LEU A 116 -10.92 -2.19 -31.38
N GLN A 117 -9.76 -2.24 -30.73
CA GLN A 117 -8.61 -1.41 -31.12
C GLN A 117 -8.12 -1.72 -32.54
N ARG A 118 -8.13 -3.00 -32.94
CA ARG A 118 -7.80 -3.39 -34.32
C ARG A 118 -8.79 -2.81 -35.32
N GLU A 119 -10.08 -2.90 -35.03
CA GLU A 119 -11.13 -2.31 -35.87
C GLU A 119 -10.98 -0.79 -35.99
N LEU A 120 -10.73 -0.08 -34.88
CA LEU A 120 -10.43 1.36 -34.93
C LEU A 120 -9.19 1.65 -35.76
N ARG A 121 -8.12 0.84 -35.65
CA ARG A 121 -6.90 1.01 -36.44
C ARG A 121 -7.15 0.88 -37.93
N GLU A 122 -8.03 -0.03 -38.32
CA GLU A 122 -8.44 -0.26 -39.71
C GLU A 122 -9.27 0.91 -40.25
N GLN A 123 -10.04 1.58 -39.38
CA GLN A 123 -10.83 2.76 -39.73
C GLN A 123 -10.02 4.06 -39.74
N SER A 124 -9.24 4.34 -38.69
CA SER A 124 -8.39 5.52 -38.56
C SER A 124 -7.28 5.31 -37.53
N ARG A 125 -6.02 5.47 -37.97
CA ARG A 125 -4.84 5.43 -37.09
C ARG A 125 -4.83 6.55 -36.06
N GLU A 126 -5.32 7.73 -36.43
CA GLU A 126 -5.41 8.89 -35.54
C GLU A 126 -6.41 8.65 -34.42
N LEU A 127 -7.59 8.12 -34.76
CA LEU A 127 -8.64 7.79 -33.80
C LEU A 127 -8.18 6.67 -32.84
N GLU A 128 -7.50 5.66 -33.37
CA GLU A 128 -6.93 4.59 -32.55
C GLU A 128 -5.85 5.11 -31.60
N ALA A 129 -4.94 5.98 -32.07
CA ALA A 129 -3.93 6.60 -31.23
C ALA A 129 -4.57 7.46 -30.12
N TYR A 130 -5.56 8.28 -30.44
CA TYR A 130 -6.29 9.11 -29.48
C TYR A 130 -6.99 8.26 -28.41
N THR A 131 -7.75 7.25 -28.82
CA THR A 131 -8.48 6.37 -27.88
C THR A 131 -7.53 5.57 -26.99
N ARG A 132 -6.39 5.11 -27.52
CA ARG A 132 -5.34 4.46 -26.75
C ARG A 132 -4.75 5.40 -25.69
N GLU A 133 -4.45 6.64 -26.06
CA GLU A 133 -3.91 7.63 -25.12
C GLU A 133 -4.93 8.01 -24.04
N ALA A 134 -6.21 8.11 -24.40
CA ALA A 134 -7.28 8.38 -23.43
C ALA A 134 -7.39 7.26 -22.38
N CYS A 135 -7.36 5.99 -22.81
CA CYS A 135 -7.32 4.85 -21.89
C CYS A 135 -6.05 4.86 -21.02
N ARG A 136 -4.89 5.13 -21.61
CA ARG A 136 -3.60 5.20 -20.89
C ARG A 136 -3.59 6.29 -19.83
N THR A 137 -4.12 7.48 -20.15
CA THR A 137 -4.14 8.63 -19.25
C THR A 137 -4.82 8.29 -17.92
N ILE A 138 -5.97 7.61 -17.96
CA ILE A 138 -6.66 7.21 -16.72
C ILE A 138 -5.93 6.11 -15.97
N GLN A 139 -5.27 5.17 -16.65
CA GLN A 139 -4.45 4.16 -15.98
C GLN A 139 -3.30 4.79 -15.17
N THR A 140 -2.71 5.88 -15.66
CA THR A 140 -1.56 6.53 -15.00
C THR A 140 -1.98 7.54 -13.93
N THR A 141 -2.99 8.36 -14.20
CA THR A 141 -3.40 9.42 -13.25
C THR A 141 -4.49 8.96 -12.28
N GLY A 142 -5.25 7.91 -12.60
CA GLY A 142 -6.51 7.59 -11.95
C GLY A 142 -6.42 6.93 -10.58
N ALA A 143 -6.20 7.71 -9.50
CA ALA A 143 -6.22 7.17 -8.12
C ALA A 143 -7.59 6.60 -7.68
N HIS A 144 -8.72 7.15 -8.15
CA HIS A 144 -10.06 6.75 -7.73
C HIS A 144 -10.61 5.48 -8.43
N TRP A 145 -9.94 5.00 -9.49
CA TRP A 145 -10.47 3.96 -10.39
C TRP A 145 -9.61 2.68 -10.40
N LYS A 146 -8.68 2.53 -9.44
CA LYS A 146 -7.72 1.41 -9.34
C LYS A 146 -8.35 0.00 -9.18
N ARG A 147 -9.68 -0.16 -9.25
CA ARG A 147 -10.29 -1.48 -9.44
C ARG A 147 -10.16 -1.87 -10.91
N THR A 148 -9.14 -2.66 -11.22
CA THR A 148 -8.71 -3.03 -12.58
C THR A 148 -9.82 -3.55 -13.48
N ASP A 149 -10.77 -4.33 -12.93
CA ASP A 149 -11.74 -5.06 -13.76
C ASP A 149 -12.94 -4.18 -14.16
N LEU A 150 -13.42 -3.31 -13.25
CA LEU A 150 -14.45 -2.30 -13.57
C LEU A 150 -13.95 -1.29 -14.63
N PHE A 151 -12.66 -0.98 -14.59
CA PHE A 151 -12.05 -0.09 -15.56
C PHE A 151 -11.96 -0.74 -16.96
N LEU A 152 -11.55 -2.01 -17.04
CA LEU A 152 -11.45 -2.71 -18.32
C LEU A 152 -12.80 -2.80 -19.05
N ARG A 153 -13.90 -3.02 -18.33
CA ARG A 153 -15.24 -3.02 -18.92
C ARG A 153 -15.63 -1.66 -19.49
N ARG A 154 -15.31 -0.57 -18.78
CA ARG A 154 -15.50 0.80 -19.26
C ARG A 154 -14.66 1.11 -20.49
N GLU A 155 -13.42 0.62 -20.56
CA GLU A 155 -12.59 0.74 -21.77
C GLU A 155 -13.27 0.08 -22.97
N VAL A 156 -13.81 -1.13 -22.79
CA VAL A 156 -14.52 -1.84 -23.86
C VAL A 156 -15.77 -1.07 -24.31
N GLU A 157 -16.58 -0.57 -23.37
CA GLU A 157 -17.77 0.23 -23.68
C GLU A 157 -17.43 1.55 -24.38
N TYR A 158 -16.35 2.22 -23.96
CA TYR A 158 -15.84 3.42 -24.61
C TYR A 158 -15.42 3.13 -26.06
N LEU A 159 -14.57 2.13 -26.26
CA LEU A 159 -14.10 1.75 -27.58
C LEU A 159 -15.26 1.31 -28.49
N GLU A 160 -16.25 0.59 -27.95
CA GLU A 160 -17.45 0.22 -28.69
C GLU A 160 -18.26 1.43 -29.17
N ALA A 161 -18.47 2.41 -28.29
CA ALA A 161 -19.19 3.63 -28.63
C ALA A 161 -18.47 4.40 -29.75
N VAL A 162 -17.14 4.41 -29.73
CA VAL A 162 -16.33 5.02 -30.80
C VAL A 162 -16.35 4.19 -32.08
N CYS A 163 -16.21 2.87 -32.04
CA CYS A 163 -16.33 1.99 -33.22
C CYS A 163 -17.71 2.12 -33.90
N SER A 164 -18.76 2.34 -33.12
CA SER A 164 -20.13 2.45 -33.64
C SER A 164 -20.37 3.75 -34.43
N ALA A 165 -19.62 4.81 -34.13
CA ALA A 165 -19.68 6.08 -34.84
C ALA A 165 -18.28 6.71 -34.93
N PRO A 166 -17.39 6.21 -35.83
CA PRO A 166 -15.97 6.53 -35.82
C PRO A 166 -15.71 7.99 -36.14
N SER A 167 -15.35 8.79 -35.13
CA SER A 167 -14.84 10.15 -35.30
C SER A 167 -14.14 10.61 -34.02
N LEU A 168 -13.22 11.58 -34.14
CA LEU A 168 -12.62 12.22 -32.97
C LEU A 168 -13.69 12.88 -32.09
N ALA A 169 -14.67 13.57 -32.68
CA ALA A 169 -15.79 14.16 -31.95
C ALA A 169 -16.57 13.13 -31.12
N THR A 170 -16.80 11.92 -31.65
CA THR A 170 -17.39 10.81 -30.87
C THR A 170 -16.45 10.40 -29.73
N ALA A 171 -15.15 10.25 -29.99
CA ALA A 171 -14.18 9.89 -28.94
C ALA A 171 -14.16 10.91 -27.80
N GLY A 172 -14.09 12.21 -28.12
CA GLY A 172 -14.20 13.30 -27.14
C GLY A 172 -15.52 13.28 -26.35
N ARG A 173 -16.63 12.99 -27.03
CA ARG A 173 -17.96 12.90 -26.42
C ARG A 173 -18.09 11.74 -25.42
N GLU A 174 -17.51 10.59 -25.75
CA GLU A 174 -17.63 9.35 -24.97
C GLU A 174 -16.59 9.24 -23.84
N LEU A 175 -15.70 10.23 -23.67
CA LEU A 175 -14.70 10.30 -22.58
C LEU A 175 -15.29 10.11 -21.18
N HIS A 176 -16.56 10.48 -20.96
CA HIS A 176 -17.26 10.27 -19.69
C HIS A 176 -17.28 8.80 -19.23
N ARG A 177 -17.25 7.84 -20.16
CA ARG A 177 -17.20 6.40 -19.85
C ARG A 177 -15.90 6.01 -19.15
N LEU A 178 -14.80 6.65 -19.54
CA LEU A 178 -13.49 6.49 -18.91
C LEU A 178 -13.36 7.29 -17.60
N GLY A 179 -14.38 8.07 -17.23
CA GLY A 179 -14.30 8.99 -16.10
C GLY A 179 -13.50 10.25 -16.41
N LEU A 180 -13.52 10.72 -17.66
CA LEU A 180 -12.98 12.01 -18.09
C LEU A 180 -14.10 12.99 -18.46
N VAL A 181 -13.81 14.29 -18.47
CA VAL A 181 -14.78 15.31 -18.91
C VAL A 181 -14.96 15.19 -20.43
N PRO A 182 -16.21 15.15 -20.95
CA PRO A 182 -16.44 15.18 -22.39
C PRO A 182 -15.77 16.39 -23.06
N ASP A 183 -15.11 16.16 -24.20
CA ASP A 183 -14.36 17.18 -24.94
C ASP A 183 -14.99 17.42 -26.32
N GLY A 184 -15.34 18.68 -26.63
CA GLY A 184 -15.88 19.09 -27.91
C GLY A 184 -14.82 19.32 -28.99
N ASP A 185 -13.57 19.57 -28.60
CA ASP A 185 -12.40 19.70 -29.47
C ASP A 185 -11.28 18.75 -29.02
N PRO A 186 -11.49 17.43 -29.18
CA PRO A 186 -10.63 16.40 -28.61
C PRO A 186 -9.23 16.42 -29.20
N LYS A 187 -8.23 16.63 -28.33
CA LYS A 187 -6.80 16.60 -28.66
C LYS A 187 -6.04 15.76 -27.64
N SER A 188 -5.15 14.88 -28.10
CA SER A 188 -4.42 13.96 -27.22
C SER A 188 -3.62 14.68 -26.14
N GLU A 189 -3.01 15.82 -26.50
CA GLU A 189 -2.19 16.66 -25.61
C GLU A 189 -2.96 17.19 -24.38
N ARG A 190 -4.30 17.26 -24.47
CA ARG A 190 -5.17 17.82 -23.43
C ARG A 190 -5.74 16.77 -22.48
N LEU A 191 -5.55 15.47 -22.77
CA LEU A 191 -6.11 14.37 -21.97
C LEU A 191 -5.56 14.38 -20.53
N ALA A 192 -4.24 14.59 -20.39
CA ALA A 192 -3.61 14.67 -19.07
C ALA A 192 -4.14 15.85 -18.24
N GLU A 193 -4.35 17.01 -18.88
CA GLU A 193 -4.97 18.17 -18.22
C GLU A 193 -6.42 17.89 -17.82
N ASN A 194 -7.19 17.24 -18.69
CA ASN A 194 -8.57 16.84 -18.42
C ASN A 194 -8.66 15.97 -17.17
N ALA A 195 -7.83 14.93 -17.09
CA ALA A 195 -7.76 14.06 -15.92
C ALA A 195 -7.40 14.83 -14.64
N LYS A 196 -6.37 15.69 -14.71
CA LYS A 196 -5.89 16.49 -13.58
C LYS A 196 -6.94 17.49 -13.08
N VAL A 197 -7.61 18.19 -13.99
CA VAL A 197 -8.65 19.17 -13.66
C VAL A 197 -9.87 18.50 -13.04
N LEU A 198 -10.25 17.32 -13.54
CA LEU A 198 -11.31 16.54 -12.92
C LEU A 198 -10.91 16.09 -11.50
N GLN A 199 -9.68 15.64 -11.30
CA GLN A 199 -9.19 15.29 -9.96
C GLN A 199 -9.20 16.49 -9.01
N ASP A 200 -8.74 17.65 -9.47
CA ASP A 200 -8.79 18.89 -8.70
C ASP A 200 -10.25 19.27 -8.32
N LEU A 201 -11.21 19.05 -9.23
CA LEU A 201 -12.64 19.25 -8.97
C LEU A 201 -13.17 18.28 -7.92
N LEU A 202 -12.77 17.01 -7.99
CA LEU A 202 -13.20 15.95 -7.06
C LEU A 202 -12.52 16.05 -5.69
N ARG A 203 -11.37 16.69 -5.60
CA ARG A 203 -10.56 16.76 -4.37
C ARG A 203 -11.28 17.51 -3.24
N THR A 204 -11.63 16.78 -2.19
CA THR A 204 -12.10 17.34 -0.91
C THR A 204 -10.92 17.68 -0.01
N LYS A 205 -11.00 18.80 0.74
CA LYS A 205 -10.18 18.94 1.93
C LYS A 205 -10.74 17.96 2.98
N LYS A 206 -9.88 17.14 3.62
CA LYS A 206 -10.31 16.28 4.73
C LYS A 206 -11.01 17.17 5.79
N ASN A 207 -12.20 16.77 6.24
CA ASN A 207 -13.06 17.42 7.25
C ASN A 207 -13.93 18.63 6.82
N ARG A 208 -14.07 18.94 5.52
CA ARG A 208 -15.11 19.87 5.05
C ARG A 208 -15.68 19.49 3.68
N ILE A 209 -17.00 19.40 3.59
CA ILE A 209 -17.70 19.28 2.30
C ILE A 209 -17.51 20.60 1.56
N ALA A 210 -16.54 20.66 0.65
CA ALA A 210 -16.33 21.81 -0.20
C ALA A 210 -17.53 21.97 -1.14
N THR A 211 -18.11 23.17 -1.18
CA THR A 211 -19.27 23.47 -2.05
C THR A 211 -18.86 23.40 -3.53
N ALA A 212 -19.83 23.22 -4.43
CA ALA A 212 -19.58 23.27 -5.88
C ALA A 212 -18.87 24.57 -6.30
N ALA A 213 -19.25 25.70 -5.69
CA ALA A 213 -18.60 27.00 -5.92
C ALA A 213 -17.13 27.03 -5.49
N GLU A 214 -16.81 26.48 -4.31
CA GLU A 214 -15.43 26.40 -3.82
C GLU A 214 -14.57 25.50 -4.72
N ARG A 215 -15.11 24.39 -5.22
CA ARG A 215 -14.38 23.44 -6.09
C ARG A 215 -14.13 24.02 -7.47
N VAL A 216 -15.17 24.55 -8.12
CA VAL A 216 -15.04 25.21 -9.43
C VAL A 216 -14.12 26.43 -9.33
N GLY A 217 -14.18 27.18 -8.23
CA GLY A 217 -13.29 28.32 -7.99
C GLY A 217 -11.80 27.93 -7.95
N ARG A 218 -11.44 26.74 -7.47
CA ARG A 218 -10.04 26.24 -7.48
C ARG A 218 -9.52 25.93 -8.87
N LEU A 219 -10.41 25.63 -9.81
CA LEU A 219 -10.01 25.38 -11.20
C LEU A 219 -9.47 26.66 -11.87
N LYS A 220 -9.82 27.85 -11.35
CA LYS A 220 -9.41 29.17 -11.90
C LYS A 220 -9.72 29.27 -13.40
N LEU A 221 -10.95 28.90 -13.78
CA LEU A 221 -11.40 29.00 -15.17
C LEU A 221 -11.63 30.48 -15.53
N THR A 222 -11.19 30.88 -16.71
CA THR A 222 -11.32 32.25 -17.22
C THR A 222 -12.73 32.59 -17.67
N ASP A 223 -13.46 31.62 -18.23
CA ASP A 223 -14.82 31.84 -18.76
C ASP A 223 -15.85 31.90 -17.61
N PRO A 224 -16.46 33.08 -17.33
CA PRO A 224 -17.46 33.22 -16.27
C PRO A 224 -18.74 32.44 -16.54
N PHE A 225 -19.09 32.20 -17.81
CA PHE A 225 -20.26 31.42 -18.19
C PHE A 225 -20.05 29.94 -17.82
N VAL A 226 -18.87 29.39 -18.15
CA VAL A 226 -18.50 28.01 -17.79
C VAL A 226 -18.45 27.87 -16.27
N CYS A 227 -17.84 28.83 -15.55
CA CYS A 227 -17.83 28.83 -14.08
C CYS A 227 -19.25 28.76 -13.50
N LYS A 228 -20.12 29.69 -13.87
CA LYS A 228 -21.50 29.75 -13.36
C LYS A 228 -22.30 28.50 -13.75
N GLY A 229 -22.12 28.02 -14.97
CA GLY A 229 -22.77 26.82 -15.49
C GLY A 229 -22.35 25.57 -14.70
N LEU A 230 -21.06 25.37 -14.47
CA LEU A 230 -20.55 24.25 -13.67
C LEU A 230 -21.04 24.32 -12.23
N ILE A 231 -21.02 25.51 -11.60
CA ILE A 231 -21.52 25.67 -10.22
C ILE A 231 -23.00 25.34 -10.12
N ALA A 232 -23.81 25.79 -11.08
CA ALA A 232 -25.24 25.49 -11.13
C ALA A 232 -25.50 24.01 -11.37
N TYR A 233 -24.81 23.41 -12.34
CA TYR A 233 -24.98 22.01 -12.72
C TYR A 233 -24.55 21.03 -11.61
N LEU A 234 -23.46 21.33 -10.92
CA LEU A 234 -22.87 20.46 -9.90
C LEU A 234 -23.47 20.65 -8.50
N ARG A 235 -24.31 21.66 -8.27
CA ARG A 235 -24.82 22.05 -6.94
C ARG A 235 -25.47 20.89 -6.17
N ASP A 236 -26.30 20.12 -6.87
CA ASP A 236 -27.11 19.06 -6.28
C ASP A 236 -26.69 17.65 -6.77
N LYS A 237 -25.50 17.53 -7.34
CA LYS A 237 -24.99 16.27 -7.89
C LYS A 237 -24.05 15.57 -6.91
N PRO A 238 -24.18 14.23 -6.73
CA PRO A 238 -23.20 13.47 -5.98
C PRO A 238 -21.90 13.39 -6.78
N LEU A 239 -20.92 14.22 -6.44
CA LEU A 239 -19.66 14.34 -7.19
C LEU A 239 -18.86 13.02 -7.25
N GLN A 240 -19.04 12.14 -6.25
CA GLN A 240 -18.42 10.81 -6.23
C GLN A 240 -19.01 9.85 -7.27
N SER A 241 -20.23 10.11 -7.76
CA SER A 241 -20.91 9.27 -8.75
C SER A 241 -20.77 9.89 -10.13
N LEU A 242 -19.56 9.81 -10.68
CA LEU A 242 -19.18 10.39 -11.98
C LEU A 242 -20.17 10.07 -13.11
N ASP A 243 -20.66 8.83 -13.16
CA ASP A 243 -21.57 8.36 -14.20
C ASP A 243 -22.92 9.11 -14.20
N GLN A 244 -23.30 9.72 -13.07
CA GLN A 244 -24.56 10.45 -12.95
C GLN A 244 -24.51 11.89 -13.49
N TRP A 245 -23.32 12.45 -13.67
CA TRP A 245 -23.19 13.87 -14.00
C TRP A 245 -22.21 14.17 -15.13
N LEU A 246 -21.15 13.39 -15.34
CA LEU A 246 -20.23 13.59 -16.47
C LEU A 246 -20.94 13.55 -17.84
N PRO A 247 -21.87 12.61 -18.12
CA PRO A 247 -22.52 12.56 -19.44
C PRO A 247 -23.33 13.83 -19.74
N GLY A 248 -24.00 14.39 -18.72
CA GLY A 248 -24.86 15.56 -18.89
C GLY A 248 -24.12 16.90 -19.01
N LEU A 249 -22.80 16.95 -18.76
CA LEU A 249 -22.02 18.18 -19.01
C LEU A 249 -22.08 18.60 -20.48
N ARG A 250 -22.07 17.62 -21.39
CA ARG A 250 -22.21 17.85 -22.82
C ARG A 250 -23.54 18.53 -23.15
N ASP A 251 -24.63 18.04 -22.57
CA ASP A 251 -25.97 18.54 -22.87
C ASP A 251 -26.16 19.98 -22.34
N GLN A 252 -25.34 20.39 -21.37
CA GLN A 252 -25.25 21.78 -20.88
C GLN A 252 -24.24 22.64 -21.66
N GLY A 253 -23.55 22.08 -22.66
CA GLY A 253 -22.48 22.76 -23.38
C GLY A 253 -21.27 23.11 -22.51
N LEU A 254 -21.04 22.36 -21.44
CA LEU A 254 -19.94 22.53 -20.47
C LEU A 254 -18.80 21.53 -20.74
N THR A 255 -18.45 21.36 -22.01
CA THR A 255 -17.38 20.47 -22.48
C THR A 255 -15.98 21.02 -22.17
N PHE A 256 -15.00 20.12 -22.07
CA PHE A 256 -13.65 20.43 -21.61
C PHE A 256 -12.91 21.45 -22.48
N ASP A 257 -13.22 21.51 -23.78
CA ASP A 257 -12.66 22.51 -24.70
C ASP A 257 -12.86 23.95 -24.22
N ARG A 258 -13.93 24.21 -23.45
CA ARG A 258 -14.27 25.52 -22.89
C ARG A 258 -13.68 25.78 -21.51
N TRP A 259 -13.01 24.81 -20.91
CA TRP A 259 -12.44 24.93 -19.56
C TRP A 259 -11.04 25.55 -19.64
N THR A 260 -10.97 26.79 -20.11
CA THR A 260 -9.72 27.54 -20.19
C THR A 260 -9.33 28.06 -18.81
N ARG A 261 -8.11 27.76 -18.34
CA ARG A 261 -7.59 28.24 -17.05
C ARG A 261 -6.79 29.53 -17.24
N GLU A 262 -6.79 30.39 -16.23
CA GLU A 262 -5.89 31.54 -16.22
C GLU A 262 -4.44 31.05 -16.21
N SER A 263 -3.67 31.42 -17.23
CA SER A 263 -2.25 31.11 -17.38
C SER A 263 -1.38 31.92 -16.41
N HIS A 264 -1.77 32.08 -15.14
CA HIS A 264 -0.94 32.75 -14.13
C HIS A 264 0.24 31.89 -13.67
N LEU A 265 0.30 30.64 -14.12
CA LEU A 265 1.40 29.73 -13.82
C LEU A 265 2.72 30.13 -14.51
N THR A 266 2.73 31.07 -15.47
CA THR A 266 3.96 31.54 -16.14
C THR A 266 4.81 32.51 -15.34
N GLU A 267 4.32 33.06 -14.23
CA GLU A 267 5.12 34.02 -13.46
C GLU A 267 6.08 33.35 -12.46
N ILE A 268 5.69 32.22 -11.86
CA ILE A 268 6.56 31.53 -10.89
C ILE A 268 7.60 30.67 -11.62
N THR A 269 8.86 30.88 -11.27
CA THR A 269 10.02 30.15 -11.80
C THR A 269 10.66 29.25 -10.75
N GLY A 270 10.32 29.41 -9.47
CA GLY A 270 10.87 28.60 -8.40
C GLY A 270 10.22 28.80 -7.04
N ILE A 271 10.53 27.89 -6.13
CA ILE A 271 10.20 27.97 -4.70
C ILE A 271 11.49 27.76 -3.90
N GLU A 272 11.61 28.43 -2.76
CA GLU A 272 12.76 28.30 -1.85
C GLU A 272 12.21 28.02 -0.44
N LEU A 273 12.40 26.79 0.04
CA LEU A 273 11.99 26.40 1.38
C LEU A 273 12.94 27.02 2.42
N ILE A 274 12.40 27.60 3.49
CA ILE A 274 13.22 28.14 4.57
C ILE A 274 13.66 26.97 5.47
N PRO A 275 14.97 26.79 5.73
CA PRO A 275 15.47 25.72 6.59
C PRO A 275 14.82 25.71 7.97
N LEU A 276 14.60 24.50 8.51
CA LEU A 276 14.03 24.32 9.85
C LEU A 276 14.99 24.78 10.96
N ARG A 277 16.31 24.79 10.67
CA ARG A 277 17.37 25.22 11.58
C ARG A 277 17.91 26.61 11.26
N GLN A 278 18.33 27.29 12.32
CA GLN A 278 19.17 28.47 12.27
C GLN A 278 20.62 28.10 11.91
N PRO A 279 21.47 29.08 11.54
CA PRO A 279 22.91 28.85 11.32
C PRO A 279 23.65 28.22 12.50
N ASN A 280 23.11 28.36 13.73
CA ASN A 280 23.64 27.74 14.95
C ASN A 280 23.17 26.29 15.19
N ARG A 281 22.55 25.65 14.17
CA ARG A 281 21.96 24.30 14.19
C ARG A 281 20.74 24.09 15.08
N LYS A 282 20.28 25.11 15.83
CA LYS A 282 19.05 25.03 16.61
C LYS A 282 17.81 25.25 15.72
N PRO A 283 16.69 24.57 15.98
CA PRO A 283 15.45 24.84 15.25
C PRO A 283 14.98 26.29 15.46
N TYR A 284 14.34 26.87 14.46
CA TYR A 284 13.67 28.16 14.65
C TYR A 284 12.48 28.01 15.60
N LYS A 285 12.27 28.98 16.51
CA LYS A 285 11.12 28.96 17.43
C LYS A 285 9.77 28.85 16.72
N TRP A 286 9.66 29.37 15.50
CA TRP A 286 8.40 29.34 14.76
C TRP A 286 8.08 27.98 14.16
N THR A 287 9.05 27.07 13.97
CA THR A 287 8.75 25.74 13.41
C THR A 287 7.95 24.88 14.38
N GLY A 288 8.10 25.15 15.67
CA GLY A 288 7.57 24.33 16.75
C GLY A 288 8.30 23.01 16.96
N LEU A 289 9.42 22.80 16.27
CA LEU A 289 10.28 21.62 16.46
C LEU A 289 11.24 21.83 17.63
N ASN A 290 11.43 20.75 18.37
CA ASN A 290 12.47 20.62 19.39
C ASN A 290 13.66 19.86 18.80
N GLN A 291 14.79 19.90 19.52
CA GLN A 291 16.00 19.18 19.18
C GLN A 291 16.38 18.31 20.38
N ASP A 292 16.68 17.03 20.13
CA ASP A 292 17.15 16.12 21.17
C ASP A 292 18.66 16.26 21.42
N GLU A 293 19.21 15.43 22.31
CA GLU A 293 20.65 15.43 22.63
C GLU A 293 21.53 14.92 21.47
N GLY A 294 20.99 14.06 20.60
CA GLY A 294 21.65 13.60 19.37
C GLY A 294 21.68 14.65 18.27
N GLY A 295 20.86 15.70 18.43
CA GLY A 295 20.72 16.80 17.50
C GLY A 295 19.58 16.60 16.50
N ASP A 296 18.80 15.53 16.61
CA ASP A 296 17.67 15.19 15.75
C ASP A 296 16.44 16.05 16.09
N LEU A 297 15.68 16.42 15.07
CA LEU A 297 14.48 17.25 15.24
C LEU A 297 13.27 16.36 15.58
N TYR A 298 12.47 16.82 16.52
CA TYR A 298 11.19 16.17 16.83
C TYR A 298 10.08 17.17 17.13
N PHE A 299 8.84 16.77 16.85
CA PHE A 299 7.63 17.46 17.27
C PHE A 299 6.91 16.63 18.33
N SER A 300 6.63 17.23 19.49
CA SER A 300 5.92 16.53 20.57
C SER A 300 4.41 16.58 20.35
N LEU A 301 3.79 15.41 20.25
CA LEU A 301 2.35 15.23 20.17
C LEU A 301 1.68 15.23 21.56
N HIS A 302 2.46 15.36 22.63
CA HIS A 302 1.93 15.35 24.00
C HIS A 302 1.10 16.60 24.31
N LYS A 303 -0.04 16.43 24.99
CA LYS A 303 -0.98 17.51 25.34
C LYS A 303 -0.38 18.60 26.24
N GLU A 304 0.66 18.26 26.99
CA GLU A 304 1.34 19.17 27.92
C GLU A 304 2.50 19.95 27.27
N SER A 305 2.81 19.71 26.00
CA SER A 305 3.76 20.54 25.24
C SER A 305 3.23 21.97 25.15
N GLN A 306 4.09 22.97 25.42
CA GLN A 306 3.76 24.39 25.29
C GLN A 306 3.59 24.85 23.83
N ILE A 307 3.95 24.00 22.87
CA ILE A 307 3.88 24.31 21.44
C ILE A 307 2.79 23.45 20.81
N ASP A 308 1.74 24.12 20.35
CA ASP A 308 0.56 23.46 19.77
C ASP A 308 0.57 23.42 18.23
N GLN A 309 1.56 24.03 17.57
CA GLN A 309 1.58 24.18 16.10
C GLN A 309 2.93 23.89 15.49
N PHE A 310 2.92 23.15 14.38
CA PHE A 310 4.04 22.99 13.47
C PHE A 310 3.90 23.97 12.30
N GLU A 311 4.98 24.67 11.94
CA GLU A 311 4.99 25.64 10.84
C GLU A 311 6.17 25.42 9.89
N ILE A 312 5.90 25.55 8.59
CA ILE A 312 6.93 25.69 7.56
C ILE A 312 6.76 27.02 6.83
N ARG A 313 7.86 27.56 6.32
CA ARG A 313 7.88 28.79 5.53
C ARG A 313 8.65 28.59 4.24
N TRP A 314 8.23 29.30 3.20
CA TRP A 314 8.92 29.31 1.92
C TRP A 314 8.78 30.67 1.25
N LYS A 315 9.64 30.93 0.26
CA LYS A 315 9.54 32.07 -0.65
C LYS A 315 9.23 31.58 -2.06
N SER A 316 8.59 32.43 -2.84
CA SER A 316 8.43 32.21 -4.27
C SER A 316 9.44 33.03 -5.06
N VAL A 317 9.82 32.53 -6.23
CA VAL A 317 10.64 33.25 -7.21
C VAL A 317 9.77 33.45 -8.45
N PRO A 318 9.48 34.70 -8.85
CA PRO A 318 9.75 35.95 -8.16
C PRO A 318 8.93 36.11 -6.87
N ALA A 319 9.36 37.01 -5.98
CA ALA A 319 8.69 37.25 -4.70
C ALA A 319 7.37 38.04 -4.85
N ALA A 320 7.25 38.81 -5.93
CA ALA A 320 6.11 39.70 -6.19
C ALA A 320 5.01 39.01 -7.02
N LEU A 321 4.54 37.85 -6.57
CA LEU A 321 3.40 37.19 -7.22
C LEU A 321 2.07 37.80 -6.73
N LEU A 322 1.09 37.85 -7.63
CA LEU A 322 -0.25 38.28 -7.26
C LEU A 322 -0.90 37.28 -6.29
N LYS A 323 -1.77 37.79 -5.42
CA LYS A 323 -2.55 36.95 -4.50
C LYS A 323 -3.35 35.93 -5.31
N GLY A 324 -3.18 34.65 -5.00
CA GLY A 324 -3.84 33.56 -5.69
C GLY A 324 -3.25 33.20 -7.05
N ALA A 325 -2.12 33.80 -7.48
CA ALA A 325 -1.47 33.43 -8.75
C ALA A 325 -1.08 31.95 -8.78
N VAL A 326 -0.54 31.45 -7.66
CA VAL A 326 -0.03 30.08 -7.51
C VAL A 326 -0.74 29.38 -6.36
N GLU A 327 -0.88 28.05 -6.45
CA GLU A 327 -1.29 27.19 -5.34
C GLU A 327 -0.19 26.16 -5.07
N TYR A 328 0.16 26.00 -3.80
CA TYR A 328 1.20 25.09 -3.34
C TYR A 328 0.56 23.83 -2.78
N ARG A 329 1.14 22.67 -3.09
CA ARG A 329 0.86 21.38 -2.45
C ARG A 329 1.94 21.14 -1.39
N ILE A 330 1.49 20.80 -0.18
CA ILE A 330 2.36 20.53 0.97
C ILE A 330 2.01 19.12 1.43
N SER A 331 3.00 18.24 1.40
CA SER A 331 2.82 16.82 1.69
C SER A 331 3.74 16.40 2.82
N LEU A 332 3.21 15.71 3.83
CA LEU A 332 3.99 15.08 4.88
C LEU A 332 4.24 13.63 4.47
N VAL A 333 5.50 13.27 4.25
CA VAL A 333 5.91 12.00 3.64
C VAL A 333 6.72 11.20 4.67
N PRO A 334 6.33 9.96 4.99
CA PRO A 334 7.11 9.10 5.88
C PRO A 334 8.30 8.46 5.16
N VAL A 335 9.38 8.26 5.92
CA VAL A 335 10.67 7.72 5.46
C VAL A 335 10.69 6.19 5.69
N PRO A 336 11.28 5.35 4.80
CA PRO A 336 12.17 5.71 3.69
C PRO A 336 11.51 6.13 2.37
N ASP A 337 10.29 5.70 2.03
CA ASP A 337 9.57 6.14 0.82
C ASP A 337 8.09 5.71 0.92
N GLY A 338 7.32 6.32 1.82
CA GLY A 338 5.89 6.04 1.94
C GLY A 338 4.99 7.02 1.17
N GLU A 339 3.73 6.65 0.98
CA GLU A 339 2.72 7.59 0.45
C GLU A 339 2.51 8.77 1.43
N PRO A 340 2.18 9.97 0.94
CA PRO A 340 1.89 11.12 1.80
C PRO A 340 0.79 10.79 2.83
N VAL A 341 1.14 10.87 4.12
CA VAL A 341 0.19 10.63 5.22
C VAL A 341 -0.73 11.83 5.44
N LEU A 342 -0.25 13.01 5.05
CA LEU A 342 -1.00 14.25 5.13
C LEU A 342 -0.69 15.14 3.94
N GLU A 343 -1.73 15.75 3.36
CA GLU A 343 -1.60 16.76 2.32
C GLU A 343 -2.43 18.01 2.65
N ASP A 344 -1.90 19.18 2.31
CA ASP A 344 -2.62 20.44 2.37
C ASP A 344 -2.29 21.34 1.18
N PHE A 345 -3.15 22.33 0.97
CA PHE A 345 -3.12 23.22 -0.18
C PHE A 345 -3.23 24.66 0.25
N VAL A 346 -2.23 25.44 -0.15
CA VAL A 346 -2.09 26.85 0.23
C VAL A 346 -2.04 27.71 -1.03
N ALA A 347 -3.03 28.59 -1.19
CA ALA A 347 -2.99 29.61 -2.22
C ALA A 347 -1.98 30.71 -1.86
N HIS A 348 -1.24 31.21 -2.85
CA HIS A 348 -0.27 32.28 -2.68
C HIS A 348 -0.93 33.53 -2.07
N LYS A 349 -0.35 34.04 -0.99
CA LYS A 349 -0.77 35.29 -0.36
C LYS A 349 0.22 36.38 -0.77
N ALA A 350 -0.27 37.52 -1.25
CA ALA A 350 0.56 38.71 -1.43
C ALA A 350 0.93 39.28 -0.05
N VAL A 351 1.98 38.74 0.57
CA VAL A 351 2.47 39.14 1.91
C VAL A 351 3.64 40.11 1.75
N LYS A 352 3.65 41.20 2.53
CA LYS A 352 4.73 42.21 2.53
C LYS A 352 6.14 41.63 2.78
N THR A 353 6.23 40.51 3.47
CA THR A 353 7.50 39.82 3.79
C THR A 353 8.01 38.94 2.65
N GLY A 354 7.20 38.68 1.61
CA GLY A 354 7.51 37.71 0.55
C GLY A 354 7.53 36.25 1.02
N GLN A 355 7.23 35.99 2.30
CA GLN A 355 7.22 34.65 2.88
C GLN A 355 5.80 34.11 2.96
N GLN A 356 5.62 32.93 2.40
CA GLN A 356 4.44 32.10 2.60
C GLN A 356 4.65 31.23 3.84
N LYS A 357 3.55 30.83 4.47
CA LYS A 357 3.59 29.92 5.61
C LYS A 357 2.43 28.92 5.58
N TRP A 358 2.69 27.75 6.11
CA TRP A 358 1.70 26.72 6.38
C TRP A 358 1.85 26.28 7.82
N GLN A 359 0.72 26.17 8.51
CA GLN A 359 0.64 25.82 9.93
C GLN A 359 -0.33 24.65 10.06
N ILE A 360 0.04 23.69 10.90
CA ILE A 360 -0.78 22.54 11.26
C ILE A 360 -0.79 22.38 12.78
N ASP A 361 -1.99 22.17 13.33
CA ASP A 361 -2.18 22.01 14.77
C ASP A 361 -1.80 20.60 15.22
N ARG A 362 -1.34 20.49 16.48
CA ARG A 362 -0.93 19.23 17.11
C ARG A 362 -1.99 18.14 17.01
N GLU A 363 -3.26 18.46 17.21
CA GLU A 363 -4.35 17.48 17.15
C GLU A 363 -4.42 16.78 15.79
N ARG A 364 -4.22 17.53 14.71
CA ARG A 364 -4.23 17.00 13.34
C ARG A 364 -2.99 16.15 13.02
N LEU A 365 -1.86 16.44 13.66
CA LEU A 365 -0.66 15.59 13.57
C LEU A 365 -0.79 14.33 14.44
N ALA A 366 -1.48 14.42 15.58
CA ALA A 366 -1.71 13.29 16.48
C ALA A 366 -2.61 12.20 15.86
N GLU A 367 -3.47 12.56 14.90
CA GLU A 367 -4.26 11.59 14.10
C GLU A 367 -3.38 10.63 13.28
N LEU A 368 -2.09 10.93 13.07
CA LEU A 368 -1.19 10.14 12.21
C LEU A 368 -0.54 8.93 12.91
N GLY A 369 -0.66 8.81 14.23
CA GLY A 369 -0.07 7.73 15.04
C GLY A 369 0.97 8.20 16.06
N GLU A 370 1.52 7.27 16.84
CA GLU A 370 2.32 7.57 18.04
C GLU A 370 3.79 7.93 17.76
N GLU A 371 4.45 7.28 16.79
CA GLU A 371 5.83 7.61 16.38
C GLU A 371 6.05 7.44 14.87
N LEU A 372 6.44 8.53 14.18
CA LEU A 372 6.65 8.52 12.73
C LEU A 372 7.77 9.49 12.32
N THR A 373 8.77 9.00 11.58
CA THR A 373 9.79 9.86 10.95
C THR A 373 9.30 10.34 9.59
N VAL A 374 9.26 11.66 9.41
CA VAL A 374 8.67 12.31 8.23
C VAL A 374 9.55 13.45 7.72
N PHE A 375 9.33 13.84 6.47
CA PHE A 375 9.75 15.13 5.93
C PHE A 375 8.57 15.81 5.23
N VAL A 376 8.68 17.12 5.00
CA VAL A 376 7.68 17.86 4.23
C VAL A 376 8.19 18.08 2.82
N ARG A 377 7.37 17.70 1.83
CA ARG A 377 7.56 18.00 0.41
C ARG A 377 6.64 19.13 -0.01
N LEU A 378 7.22 20.20 -0.55
CA LEU A 378 6.53 21.37 -1.08
C LEU A 378 6.63 21.36 -2.62
N SER A 379 5.49 21.40 -3.31
CA SER A 379 5.44 21.49 -4.77
C SER A 379 4.46 22.56 -5.26
N VAL A 380 4.65 23.00 -6.51
CA VAL A 380 3.79 23.98 -7.17
C VAL A 380 2.79 23.26 -8.06
N ILE A 381 1.50 23.41 -7.77
CA ILE A 381 0.44 22.72 -8.53
C ILE A 381 0.46 23.20 -9.97
N GLY A 382 0.52 22.26 -10.91
CA GLY A 382 0.55 22.54 -12.35
C GLY A 382 1.96 22.68 -12.94
N ARG A 383 3.02 22.55 -12.14
CA ARG A 383 4.42 22.73 -12.54
C ARG A 383 5.32 21.55 -12.12
N GLU A 384 4.73 20.39 -11.83
CA GLU A 384 5.42 19.23 -11.23
C GLU A 384 6.06 18.28 -12.28
N ASP A 385 5.62 18.35 -13.53
CA ASP A 385 6.02 17.41 -14.59
C ASP A 385 7.29 17.88 -15.33
N GLU A 386 8.18 16.96 -15.71
CA GLU A 386 9.42 17.24 -16.44
C GLU A 386 9.15 17.89 -17.82
N GLY A 387 9.17 19.22 -17.86
CA GLY A 387 8.91 20.01 -19.06
C GLY A 387 9.42 21.45 -18.95
N GLU A 388 9.23 22.24 -20.01
CA GLU A 388 9.63 23.65 -20.02
C GLU A 388 8.88 24.46 -18.94
N GLY A 389 9.63 24.92 -17.93
CA GLY A 389 9.12 25.62 -16.77
C GLY A 389 8.58 24.70 -15.67
N ALA A 390 9.02 23.43 -15.60
CA ALA A 390 8.85 22.61 -14.41
C ALA A 390 9.55 23.24 -13.19
N ILE A 391 8.95 23.14 -12.01
CA ILE A 391 9.53 23.57 -10.75
C ILE A 391 9.76 22.34 -9.89
N GLN A 392 11.02 22.08 -9.57
CA GLN A 392 11.39 20.96 -8.71
C GLN A 392 10.75 21.11 -7.32
N PRO A 393 10.18 20.03 -6.75
CA PRO A 393 9.73 20.03 -5.37
C PRO A 393 10.89 20.29 -4.41
N GLU A 394 10.62 21.02 -3.34
CA GLU A 394 11.58 21.26 -2.26
C GLU A 394 11.20 20.40 -1.04
N GLU A 395 12.20 19.88 -0.34
CA GLU A 395 12.01 18.97 0.79
C GLU A 395 12.68 19.50 2.06
N THR A 396 12.02 19.34 3.21
CA THR A 396 12.66 19.62 4.51
C THR A 396 13.66 18.52 4.87
N GLU A 397 14.53 18.78 5.85
CA GLU A 397 15.16 17.70 6.61
C GLU A 397 14.09 16.83 7.32
N GLN A 398 14.48 15.60 7.65
CA GLN A 398 13.61 14.64 8.33
C GLN A 398 13.48 15.01 9.82
N PHE A 399 12.30 14.77 10.39
CA PHE A 399 12.03 14.96 11.80
C PHE A 399 11.06 13.89 12.33
N LEU A 400 11.11 13.64 13.64
CA LEU A 400 10.28 12.66 14.31
C LEU A 400 9.00 13.30 14.88
N LEU A 401 7.84 12.72 14.56
CA LEU A 401 6.62 12.94 15.33
C LEU A 401 6.61 11.93 16.49
N THR A 402 6.52 12.37 17.75
CA THR A 402 6.49 11.45 18.90
C THR A 402 5.48 11.89 19.97
N ALA A 403 4.75 10.92 20.51
CA ALA A 403 3.89 11.09 21.68
C ALA A 403 4.65 10.98 23.02
N ALA A 404 5.92 10.56 23.00
CA ALA A 404 6.72 10.37 24.22
C ALA A 404 7.09 11.71 24.88
N THR A 405 6.91 11.79 26.20
CA THR A 405 7.52 12.84 27.03
C THR A 405 9.00 12.52 27.18
N VAL A 406 9.85 13.24 26.46
CA VAL A 406 11.28 13.32 26.82
C VAL A 406 11.36 14.21 28.07
N PRO A 407 11.92 13.73 29.20
CA PRO A 407 12.02 14.55 30.39
C PRO A 407 12.96 15.73 30.12
N GLU A 408 12.47 16.93 30.38
CA GLU A 408 13.33 18.11 30.50
C GLU A 408 14.37 17.88 31.60
N GLY A 409 15.64 17.95 31.22
CA GLY A 409 16.76 18.16 32.13
C GLY A 409 17.22 16.92 32.91
N ALA A 410 18.12 16.15 32.31
CA ALA A 410 19.10 15.39 33.08
C ALA A 410 20.46 15.44 32.36
N ALA A 411 21.33 16.30 32.86
CA ALA A 411 22.72 16.36 32.44
C ALA A 411 23.42 15.00 32.65
N SER A 412 24.23 14.62 31.66
CA SER A 412 25.45 13.80 31.79
C SER A 412 25.30 12.44 32.51
N GLY A 413 25.12 11.37 31.73
CA GLY A 413 25.46 10.01 32.16
C GLY A 413 25.20 8.99 31.06
N SER A 414 26.28 8.35 30.57
CA SER A 414 26.34 7.38 29.46
C SER A 414 25.03 6.64 29.16
N ALA A 415 24.40 6.96 28.02
CA ALA A 415 23.18 6.33 27.58
C ALA A 415 23.46 4.87 27.13
N ALA A 416 22.97 3.92 27.92
CA ALA A 416 22.99 2.50 27.58
C ALA A 416 22.05 2.22 26.40
N ARG A 417 22.61 1.64 25.33
CA ARG A 417 21.88 1.23 24.12
C ARG A 417 20.85 0.13 24.45
N GLN A 418 19.65 0.23 23.89
CA GLN A 418 18.56 -0.74 24.07
C GLN A 418 18.69 -1.87 23.04
N THR A 419 18.39 -3.11 23.46
CA THR A 419 18.52 -4.32 22.63
C THR A 419 17.26 -5.19 22.73
N ARG A 420 16.99 -6.00 21.70
CA ARG A 420 15.73 -6.76 21.57
C ARG A 420 15.65 -8.00 22.45
N SER A 421 16.79 -8.62 22.76
CA SER A 421 16.86 -9.79 23.64
C SER A 421 18.12 -9.79 24.49
N LEU A 422 18.12 -10.55 25.59
CA LEU A 422 19.28 -10.72 26.47
C LEU A 422 20.45 -11.38 25.71
N TRP A 423 20.13 -12.27 24.77
CA TRP A 423 21.08 -12.97 23.93
C TRP A 423 21.75 -12.03 22.94
N ASP A 424 20.98 -11.15 22.27
CA ASP A 424 21.52 -10.13 21.39
C ASP A 424 22.40 -9.14 22.18
N ALA A 425 21.96 -8.74 23.38
CA ALA A 425 22.75 -7.86 24.24
C ALA A 425 24.11 -8.46 24.60
N ARG A 426 24.14 -9.75 24.97
CA ARG A 426 25.38 -10.47 25.31
C ARG A 426 26.26 -10.70 24.08
N LEU A 427 25.66 -11.04 22.93
CA LEU A 427 26.39 -11.24 21.69
C LEU A 427 27.02 -9.93 21.19
N GLU A 428 26.28 -8.82 21.21
CA GLU A 428 26.79 -7.50 20.86
C GLU A 428 27.91 -7.04 21.81
N LEU A 429 27.77 -7.30 23.11
CA LEU A 429 28.81 -7.00 24.09
C LEU A 429 30.08 -7.86 23.86
N ALA A 430 29.90 -9.15 23.56
CA ALA A 430 31.01 -10.06 23.22
C ALA A 430 31.75 -9.64 21.94
N LEU A 431 31.01 -9.15 20.94
CA LEU A 431 31.58 -8.66 19.69
C LEU A 431 32.32 -7.33 19.86
N ALA A 432 31.90 -6.51 20.83
CA ALA A 432 32.49 -5.20 21.10
C ALA A 432 33.78 -5.26 21.95
N ASP A 433 33.97 -6.32 22.75
CA ASP A 433 35.14 -6.49 23.61
C ASP A 433 35.63 -7.96 23.57
N ARG A 434 36.51 -8.25 22.61
CA ARG A 434 36.96 -9.61 22.23
C ARG A 434 37.68 -10.38 23.33
N ASP A 435 38.21 -9.70 24.34
CA ASP A 435 39.01 -10.31 25.43
C ASP A 435 38.18 -10.54 26.70
N SER A 436 36.95 -10.02 26.75
CA SER A 436 36.06 -10.14 27.90
C SER A 436 35.11 -11.34 27.74
N ASP A 437 35.02 -12.18 28.75
CA ASP A 437 34.12 -13.34 28.74
C ASP A 437 32.67 -12.85 28.94
N PRO A 438 31.81 -12.84 27.89
CA PRO A 438 30.48 -12.22 27.94
C PRO A 438 29.54 -12.92 28.93
N TRP A 439 29.90 -14.12 29.38
CA TRP A 439 29.16 -14.88 30.37
C TRP A 439 29.25 -14.30 31.79
N TYR A 440 30.20 -13.40 32.06
CA TYR A 440 30.33 -12.69 33.34
C TYR A 440 29.63 -11.32 33.38
N ALA A 441 28.82 -10.98 32.37
CA ALA A 441 28.05 -9.74 32.40
C ALA A 441 27.11 -9.73 33.61
N ILE A 442 27.33 -8.80 34.56
CA ILE A 442 26.54 -8.71 35.78
C ILE A 442 25.18 -8.13 35.41
N ALA A 443 24.14 -8.96 35.49
CA ALA A 443 22.76 -8.55 35.32
C ALA A 443 22.26 -7.89 36.63
N LYS A 444 21.86 -6.62 36.55
CA LYS A 444 21.18 -5.92 37.65
C LYS A 444 19.74 -5.65 37.27
N PRO A 445 18.74 -6.19 38.00
CA PRO A 445 17.35 -5.85 37.77
C PRO A 445 17.09 -4.39 38.16
N LYS A 446 16.32 -3.69 37.34
CA LYS A 446 15.71 -2.38 37.61
C LYS A 446 14.24 -2.45 37.22
N ALA A 447 13.42 -1.53 37.74
CA ALA A 447 12.00 -1.49 37.39
C ALA A 447 11.84 -1.51 35.85
N ASN A 448 11.20 -2.58 35.34
CA ASN A 448 10.88 -2.84 33.94
C ASN A 448 12.08 -3.11 32.99
N CYS A 449 13.30 -3.31 33.51
CA CYS A 449 14.44 -3.67 32.68
C CYS A 449 15.55 -4.44 33.43
N VAL A 450 16.37 -5.16 32.68
CA VAL A 450 17.63 -5.74 33.18
C VAL A 450 18.79 -4.98 32.56
N GLU A 451 19.65 -4.43 33.42
CA GLU A 451 20.91 -3.82 33.00
C GLU A 451 22.01 -4.87 32.99
N LEU A 452 22.61 -5.10 31.82
CA LEU A 452 23.80 -5.94 31.67
C LEU A 452 25.04 -5.05 31.68
N HIS A 453 25.98 -5.37 32.57
CA HIS A 453 27.24 -4.65 32.71
C HIS A 453 28.40 -5.55 32.31
N LEU A 454 29.19 -5.13 31.32
CA LEU A 454 30.45 -5.77 30.95
C LEU A 454 31.53 -4.68 30.80
N GLY A 455 32.45 -4.62 31.76
CA GLY A 455 33.45 -3.54 31.83
C GLY A 455 32.81 -2.15 31.98
N THR A 456 33.08 -1.25 31.04
CA THR A 456 32.50 0.11 30.99
C THR A 456 31.21 0.19 30.18
N GLN A 457 30.77 -0.91 29.56
CA GLN A 457 29.58 -0.92 28.73
C GLN A 457 28.36 -1.40 29.51
N THR A 458 27.27 -0.65 29.38
CA THR A 458 25.96 -1.01 29.90
C THR A 458 24.97 -1.20 28.75
N ARG A 459 24.16 -2.26 28.82
CA ARG A 459 23.02 -2.50 27.93
C ARG A 459 21.76 -2.65 28.76
N LYS A 460 20.65 -2.12 28.26
CA LYS A 460 19.34 -2.19 28.90
C LYS A 460 18.43 -3.09 28.08
N LEU A 461 17.94 -4.16 28.69
CA LEU A 461 16.87 -4.99 28.14
C LEU A 461 15.56 -4.63 28.82
N LEU A 462 14.62 -4.04 28.08
CA LEU A 462 13.27 -3.83 28.57
C LEU A 462 12.55 -5.18 28.60
N LEU A 463 12.09 -5.59 29.78
CA LEU A 463 11.34 -6.82 29.96
C LEU A 463 9.93 -6.49 30.43
N PRO A 464 8.88 -7.12 29.85
CA PRO A 464 7.57 -7.17 30.47
C PRO A 464 7.67 -7.57 31.94
N GLU A 465 6.85 -6.98 32.80
CA GLU A 465 6.97 -7.08 34.26
C GLU A 465 7.03 -8.53 34.77
N VAL A 466 6.32 -9.45 34.10
CA VAL A 466 6.31 -10.89 34.40
C VAL A 466 7.68 -11.53 34.14
N LEU A 467 8.32 -11.22 33.01
CA LEU A 467 9.65 -11.74 32.66
C LEU A 467 10.75 -11.13 33.53
N ALA A 468 10.61 -9.85 33.89
CA ALA A 468 11.54 -9.20 34.82
C ALA A 468 11.52 -9.87 36.21
N LYS A 469 10.33 -10.17 36.73
CA LYS A 469 10.15 -10.89 38.01
C LYS A 469 10.62 -12.34 37.94
N LEU A 470 10.46 -13.01 36.80
CA LEU A 470 10.90 -14.39 36.61
C LEU A 470 12.43 -14.48 36.55
N GLU A 471 13.07 -13.56 35.83
CA GLU A 471 14.53 -13.45 35.74
C GLU A 471 15.15 -13.09 37.10
N GLU A 472 14.55 -12.18 37.87
CA GLU A 472 14.98 -11.86 39.23
C GLU A 472 15.00 -13.10 40.14
N ARG A 473 14.00 -14.00 40.01
CA ARG A 473 13.95 -15.27 40.76
C ARG A 473 14.96 -16.29 40.25
N LEU A 474 15.26 -16.31 38.96
CA LEU A 474 16.29 -17.19 38.37
C LEU A 474 17.70 -16.78 38.78
N LEU A 475 17.99 -15.47 38.80
CA LEU A 475 19.26 -14.91 39.25
C LEU A 475 19.54 -15.16 40.75
N GLN A 476 18.50 -15.44 41.54
CA GLN A 476 18.61 -15.82 42.95
C GLN A 476 18.89 -17.32 43.18
N ARG A 477 18.86 -18.17 42.14
CA ARG A 477 19.11 -19.62 42.25
C ARG A 477 20.43 -20.00 41.58
N ASP A 478 21.31 -20.70 42.31
CA ASP A 478 22.64 -21.14 41.87
C ASP A 478 22.66 -22.25 40.78
N VAL A 479 21.54 -22.52 40.10
CA VAL A 479 21.41 -23.64 39.14
C VAL A 479 20.96 -23.15 37.76
N PHE A 480 21.94 -22.90 36.89
CA PHE A 480 21.77 -22.41 35.50
C PHE A 480 21.40 -23.50 34.47
N ASP A 481 21.30 -24.76 34.88
CA ASP A 481 21.17 -25.91 33.97
C ASP A 481 19.73 -26.42 33.77
N SER A 482 18.72 -25.69 34.23
CA SER A 482 17.31 -26.10 34.12
C SER A 482 16.56 -25.24 33.11
N ALA A 483 15.73 -25.86 32.28
CA ALA A 483 14.67 -25.16 31.54
C ALA A 483 13.43 -25.04 32.45
N TYR A 484 12.70 -23.94 32.31
CA TYR A 484 11.57 -23.59 33.18
C TYR A 484 10.35 -23.23 32.33
N GLU A 485 9.18 -23.69 32.75
CA GLU A 485 7.90 -23.38 32.13
C GLU A 485 7.12 -22.42 33.03
N ALA A 486 6.43 -21.43 32.43
CA ALA A 486 5.59 -20.47 33.14
C ALA A 486 4.28 -20.24 32.39
N THR A 487 3.16 -20.39 33.07
CA THR A 487 1.82 -20.19 32.49
C THR A 487 1.38 -18.74 32.70
N VAL A 488 1.03 -18.05 31.61
CA VAL A 488 0.54 -16.66 31.59
C VAL A 488 -0.88 -16.60 31.02
N GLN A 489 -1.67 -15.60 31.44
CA GLN A 489 -2.99 -15.35 30.87
C GLN A 489 -2.88 -14.75 29.46
N ALA A 490 -3.99 -14.77 28.71
CA ALA A 490 -4.04 -14.28 27.33
C ALA A 490 -3.74 -12.78 27.16
N ASP A 491 -3.82 -12.00 28.25
CA ASP A 491 -3.47 -10.57 28.28
C ASP A 491 -2.01 -10.32 28.69
N GLY A 492 -1.21 -11.38 28.83
CA GLY A 492 0.20 -11.31 29.26
C GLY A 492 0.40 -11.10 30.76
N SER A 493 -0.68 -11.06 31.56
CA SER A 493 -0.59 -10.99 33.02
C SER A 493 -0.43 -12.39 33.66
N ALA A 494 0.30 -12.48 34.77
CA ALA A 494 0.41 -13.73 35.50
C ALA A 494 -0.88 -13.96 36.30
N SER A 495 -1.53 -15.12 36.16
CA SER A 495 -2.80 -15.44 36.84
C SER A 495 -2.69 -15.43 38.37
N GLN A 496 -1.47 -15.50 38.91
CA GLN A 496 -1.06 -15.08 40.26
C GLN A 496 0.47 -14.92 40.24
N PRO A 497 1.06 -13.81 40.71
CA PRO A 497 2.53 -13.61 40.70
C PRO A 497 3.30 -14.61 41.57
N GLU A 498 2.62 -15.33 42.45
CA GLU A 498 3.18 -16.41 43.28
C GLU A 498 3.04 -17.82 42.64
N ALA A 499 2.19 -17.98 41.63
CA ALA A 499 1.80 -19.28 41.08
C ALA A 499 2.56 -19.73 39.82
N ALA A 500 3.56 -18.97 39.36
CA ALA A 500 4.52 -19.48 38.39
C ALA A 500 5.34 -20.61 39.06
N VAL A 501 4.81 -21.83 39.00
CA VAL A 501 5.49 -23.03 39.49
C VAL A 501 6.62 -23.33 38.52
N LEU A 502 7.81 -22.83 38.85
CA LEU A 502 9.06 -23.18 38.18
C LEU A 502 9.33 -24.67 38.43
N THR A 503 8.81 -25.52 37.55
CA THR A 503 9.09 -26.95 37.60
C THR A 503 10.42 -27.17 36.89
N ALA A 504 11.43 -27.66 37.61
CA ALA A 504 12.69 -28.05 36.99
C ALA A 504 12.41 -29.18 36.02
N LEU A 505 12.64 -28.96 34.73
CA LEU A 505 12.46 -29.99 33.70
C LEU A 505 13.49 -31.09 33.92
N THR A 506 13.09 -32.20 34.54
CA THR A 506 13.95 -33.36 34.77
C THR A 506 14.48 -33.90 33.43
N ALA A 507 15.76 -34.26 33.42
CA ALA A 507 16.65 -34.33 32.27
C ALA A 507 16.16 -35.16 31.06
N ASP A 508 15.25 -36.12 31.24
CA ASP A 508 14.97 -37.13 30.21
C ASP A 508 14.16 -36.61 29.02
N ARG A 509 13.22 -35.68 29.23
CA ARG A 509 12.33 -35.19 28.16
C ARG A 509 13.00 -34.19 27.22
N TRP A 510 14.05 -33.50 27.69
CA TRP A 510 14.72 -32.41 26.97
C TRP A 510 16.24 -32.63 26.82
N ALA A 511 16.74 -33.83 27.13
CA ALA A 511 18.15 -34.19 26.97
C ALA A 511 18.65 -33.97 25.53
N GLY A 512 17.78 -34.13 24.53
CA GLY A 512 18.08 -33.86 23.13
C GLY A 512 18.37 -32.38 22.88
N PHE A 513 17.50 -31.49 23.38
CA PHE A 513 17.69 -30.04 23.28
C PHE A 513 18.95 -29.57 24.02
N ALA A 514 19.19 -30.06 25.25
CA ALA A 514 20.39 -29.73 26.00
C ALA A 514 21.68 -30.22 25.29
N ARG A 515 21.67 -31.40 24.66
CA ARG A 515 22.79 -31.90 23.85
C ARG A 515 22.99 -31.07 22.58
N ALA A 516 21.92 -30.75 21.85
CA ALA A 516 21.98 -29.94 20.64
C ALA A 516 22.53 -28.53 20.93
N ARG A 517 22.07 -27.92 22.03
CA ARG A 517 22.57 -26.64 22.53
C ARG A 517 24.07 -26.72 22.86
N ARG A 518 24.51 -27.68 23.68
CA ARG A 518 25.96 -27.84 23.98
C ARG A 518 26.80 -28.09 22.73
N SER A 519 26.28 -28.85 21.76
CA SER A 519 26.97 -29.12 20.49
C SER A 519 27.13 -27.86 19.64
N LEU A 520 26.08 -27.04 19.54
CA LEU A 520 26.09 -25.76 18.83
C LEU A 520 27.13 -24.80 19.42
N PHE A 521 27.13 -24.65 20.75
CA PHE A 521 28.07 -23.77 21.45
C PHE A 521 29.51 -24.24 21.32
N SER A 522 29.78 -25.55 21.38
CA SER A 522 31.12 -26.09 21.14
C SER A 522 31.61 -25.82 19.70
N LYS A 523 30.71 -25.87 18.70
CA LYS A 523 31.05 -25.57 17.30
C LYS A 523 31.33 -24.08 17.09
N LEU A 524 30.53 -23.19 17.69
CA LEU A 524 30.75 -21.73 17.62
C LEU A 524 32.07 -21.33 18.29
N GLN A 525 32.40 -21.94 19.43
CA GLN A 525 33.66 -21.68 20.12
C GLN A 525 34.89 -22.14 19.32
N LYS A 526 34.78 -23.29 18.63
CA LYS A 526 35.83 -23.77 17.70
C LYS A 526 35.97 -22.88 16.47
N ALA A 527 34.86 -22.38 15.91
CA ALA A 527 34.88 -21.46 14.78
C ALA A 527 35.50 -20.11 15.15
N ALA A 528 35.18 -19.58 16.33
CA ALA A 528 35.79 -18.35 16.85
C ALA A 528 37.30 -18.50 17.09
N GLN A 529 37.75 -19.67 17.59
CA GLN A 529 39.18 -19.95 17.76
C GLN A 529 39.92 -20.06 16.42
N ALA A 530 39.32 -20.72 15.42
CA ALA A 530 39.89 -20.84 14.07
C ALA A 530 40.05 -19.49 13.38
N LEU A 531 39.08 -18.57 13.54
CA LEU A 531 39.13 -17.20 13.01
C LEU A 531 40.24 -16.35 13.66
N SER A 532 40.64 -16.64 14.90
CA SER A 532 41.74 -15.91 15.56
C SER A 532 43.14 -16.33 15.08
N THR A 533 43.24 -17.48 14.40
CA THR A 533 44.54 -18.08 14.01
C THR A 533 44.97 -17.83 12.56
N GLU A 534 44.12 -17.30 11.67
CA GLU A 534 44.44 -17.13 10.24
C GLU A 534 44.88 -15.72 9.77
N GLU A 535 44.89 -14.68 10.62
CA GLU A 535 45.37 -13.35 10.22
C GLU A 535 46.86 -13.11 10.53
N VAL A 536 47.78 -13.78 9.82
CA VAL A 536 49.09 -13.17 9.49
C VAL A 536 49.62 -13.75 8.18
N LYS A 537 49.40 -13.05 7.05
CA LYS A 537 50.33 -12.94 5.89
C LYS A 537 49.71 -12.17 4.70
N HIS A 538 49.53 -10.84 4.83
CA HIS A 538 49.90 -9.79 3.84
C HIS A 538 49.05 -8.51 4.03
N PRO A 539 49.65 -7.31 4.10
CA PRO A 539 48.93 -6.07 4.45
C PRO A 539 48.44 -5.26 3.23
N LEU A 540 47.88 -5.90 2.19
CA LEU A 540 47.34 -5.17 1.01
C LEU A 540 46.07 -5.78 0.39
N VAL A 541 45.28 -6.57 1.12
CA VAL A 541 43.95 -7.01 0.66
C VAL A 541 42.94 -6.78 1.78
N VAL A 542 42.41 -5.55 1.86
CA VAL A 542 41.20 -5.23 2.64
C VAL A 542 40.14 -4.65 1.70
N GLU A 543 39.99 -5.30 0.53
CA GLU A 543 38.76 -5.25 -0.24
C GLU A 543 38.24 -6.68 -0.32
N ALA A 544 37.05 -6.90 0.23
CA ALA A 544 36.30 -8.16 0.28
C ALA A 544 36.94 -9.31 1.08
N LEU A 545 36.77 -9.29 2.40
CA LEU A 545 36.49 -10.54 3.11
C LEU A 545 35.09 -10.97 2.68
N ASP A 546 35.05 -11.87 1.71
CA ASP A 546 33.84 -12.41 1.12
C ASP A 546 33.06 -13.24 2.16
N LEU A 547 32.14 -12.58 2.85
CA LEU A 547 31.20 -13.18 3.81
C LEU A 547 30.29 -14.26 3.18
N THR A 548 30.28 -14.43 1.86
CA THR A 548 29.48 -15.49 1.22
C THR A 548 30.04 -16.89 1.48
N GLN A 549 31.37 -17.07 1.66
CA GLN A 549 31.95 -18.40 1.91
C GLN A 549 31.62 -18.99 3.28
N HIS A 550 31.21 -18.15 4.25
CA HIS A 550 30.80 -18.62 5.58
C HIS A 550 29.29 -18.50 5.83
N GLN A 551 28.56 -17.82 4.95
CA GLN A 551 27.10 -17.80 4.99
C GLN A 551 26.53 -19.21 4.82
N GLU A 552 27.03 -20.01 3.88
CA GLU A 552 26.54 -21.39 3.70
C GLU A 552 26.80 -22.25 4.95
N ALA A 553 27.98 -22.14 5.56
CA ALA A 553 28.30 -22.90 6.77
C ALA A 553 27.42 -22.50 7.98
N ILE A 554 27.10 -21.21 8.11
CA ILE A 554 26.20 -20.68 9.16
C ILE A 554 24.75 -21.10 8.87
N TRP A 555 24.31 -21.04 7.61
CA TRP A 555 22.99 -21.50 7.19
C TRP A 555 22.81 -23.01 7.34
N ASP A 556 23.85 -23.80 7.09
CA ASP A 556 23.85 -25.24 7.31
C ASP A 556 23.86 -25.56 8.81
N LEU A 557 24.55 -24.78 9.64
CA LEU A 557 24.48 -24.90 11.10
C LEU A 557 23.06 -24.61 11.62
N ALA A 558 22.43 -23.56 11.10
CA ALA A 558 21.06 -23.15 11.44
C ALA A 558 20.04 -24.19 10.94
N ARG A 559 20.19 -24.73 9.74
CA ARG A 559 19.35 -25.81 9.21
C ARG A 559 19.48 -27.08 10.04
N ASN A 560 20.70 -27.47 10.42
CA ASN A 560 20.94 -28.63 11.27
C ASN A 560 20.36 -28.42 12.68
N TYR A 561 20.40 -27.20 13.21
CA TYR A 561 19.79 -26.83 14.49
C TYR A 561 18.26 -26.87 14.44
N ALA A 562 17.66 -26.31 13.39
CA ALA A 562 16.22 -26.37 13.15
C ALA A 562 15.73 -27.81 12.92
N THR A 563 16.51 -28.64 12.23
CA THR A 563 16.18 -30.06 12.03
C THR A 563 16.23 -30.82 13.35
N ALA A 564 17.24 -30.56 14.20
CA ALA A 564 17.33 -31.17 15.53
C ALA A 564 16.19 -30.73 16.47
N LEU A 565 15.71 -29.48 16.35
CA LEU A 565 14.51 -28.99 17.04
C LEU A 565 13.26 -29.72 16.57
N LYS A 566 13.12 -29.90 15.25
CA LYS A 566 11.99 -30.60 14.63
C LYS A 566 11.92 -32.08 14.98
N ASP A 567 13.07 -32.74 15.04
CA ASP A 567 13.18 -34.15 15.46
C ASP A 567 12.92 -34.32 16.96
N ALA A 568 13.36 -33.36 17.79
CA ALA A 568 13.05 -33.33 19.23
C ALA A 568 11.55 -33.08 19.49
N ALA A 569 10.91 -32.22 18.67
CA ALA A 569 9.48 -31.98 18.68
C ALA A 569 8.69 -33.23 18.25
N ALA A 570 9.17 -33.95 17.22
CA ALA A 570 8.55 -35.18 16.75
C ALA A 570 8.68 -36.35 17.74
N GLY A 571 9.75 -36.39 18.54
CA GLY A 571 9.95 -37.38 19.61
C GLY A 571 9.12 -37.12 20.88
N CYS A 572 8.53 -35.93 21.02
CA CYS A 572 7.61 -35.62 22.12
C CYS A 572 6.25 -36.29 21.87
N ALA A 573 6.13 -37.55 22.31
CA ALA A 573 4.87 -38.29 22.38
C ALA A 573 3.91 -37.69 23.42
N SER A 574 3.41 -36.49 23.13
CA SER A 574 2.30 -35.82 23.80
C SER A 574 1.12 -35.79 22.83
N GLU A 575 -0.07 -36.16 23.31
CA GLU A 575 -1.33 -36.03 22.56
C GLU A 575 -1.86 -34.59 22.55
N ASP A 576 -1.18 -33.66 23.23
CA ASP A 576 -1.60 -32.27 23.33
C ASP A 576 -1.18 -31.47 22.07
N GLU A 577 -2.18 -31.04 21.31
CA GLU A 577 -2.07 -30.37 20.01
C GLU A 577 -1.40 -28.99 20.12
N THR A 578 -1.49 -28.38 21.30
CA THR A 578 -0.92 -27.06 21.64
C THR A 578 0.61 -27.11 21.70
N VAL A 579 1.16 -28.15 22.32
CA VAL A 579 2.62 -28.37 22.42
C VAL A 579 3.22 -28.70 21.05
N ARG A 580 2.44 -29.33 20.16
CA ARG A 580 2.85 -29.57 18.76
C ARG A 580 2.82 -28.30 17.92
N ALA A 581 1.97 -27.33 18.24
CA ALA A 581 1.90 -26.05 17.55
C ALA A 581 3.09 -25.16 17.91
N GLU A 582 3.40 -25.04 19.20
CA GLU A 582 4.54 -24.23 19.67
C GLU A 582 5.89 -24.80 19.22
N ALA A 583 6.04 -26.13 19.18
CA ALA A 583 7.25 -26.78 18.68
C ALA A 583 7.39 -26.78 17.15
N ARG A 584 6.34 -26.40 16.40
CA ARG A 584 6.40 -26.16 14.95
C ARG A 584 6.73 -24.71 14.61
N GLU A 585 6.40 -23.78 15.52
CA GLU A 585 6.61 -22.35 15.35
C GLU A 585 8.05 -21.93 15.72
N ALA A 586 8.66 -22.61 16.69
CA ALA A 586 10.10 -22.57 16.97
C ALA A 586 10.91 -23.38 15.94
#